data_AF-A0A6J6F850-F1
#
_entry.id   AF-A0A6J6F850-F1
#
_cell.length_a   1.000
_cell.length_b   1.000
_cell.length_c   1.000
_cell.angle_alpha   90.00
_cell.angle_beta   90.00
_cell.angle_gamma   90.00
#
_symmetry.space_group_name_H-M   'P 1'
#
loop_
_entity.id
_entity.type
_entity.pdbx_description
1 polymer ?
#
loop_
_entity_poly.entity_id
_entity_poly.type
_entity_poly.pdbx_seq_one_letter_code
_entity_poly.pdbx_strand_id
1 'polypeptide(L)'
;MLLPTPRRMREIKRIIRKYECDQVLFGALAPLGLLSKALKRLGISNIVAITHGHEAGWAKIPLLRLLLKLSAKNVDVITYLTQYTKDQFSPLLNSKSKLVQLTPAVDPSQFMPVGNAEKAKLKKNYDLADKFVLLGLSRLMPRKGFDSVIKVLPSLLKDFPNLIFVIAGGGPDQVRLTKLVRRMNLNDHVKFLGSIPYQDLSDVYNLGDVFVMPCRSRFAGLDIEGFGIVYLEAAATQLPVLAGNSGGAVEAVIPGVTGELVDSNNLFAEIHKLLSSQQLREDYGQAGRNWIIQNFSISARGETLRNLLEQRSK
;
A
#
# COMPACT_ATOMS: atom_id res chain seq x y z
N MET A 1 9.73 -15.18 12.12
CA MET A 1 8.40 -14.84 12.68
C MET A 1 8.43 -15.02 14.18
N LEU A 2 8.01 -14.02 14.97
CA LEU A 2 7.92 -14.15 16.43
C LEU A 2 6.63 -14.91 16.77
N LEU A 3 6.72 -16.01 17.50
CA LEU A 3 5.56 -16.81 17.92
C LEU A 3 5.36 -16.70 19.44
N PRO A 4 4.10 -16.77 19.93
CA PRO A 4 3.76 -16.63 21.34
C PRO A 4 4.09 -17.91 22.13
N THR A 5 5.39 -18.21 22.28
CA THR A 5 5.86 -19.41 22.99
C THR A 5 6.29 -19.09 24.42
N PRO A 6 6.29 -20.07 25.34
CA PRO A 6 6.77 -19.87 26.71
C PRO A 6 8.22 -19.37 26.79
N ARG A 7 9.09 -19.83 25.88
CA ARG A 7 10.48 -19.35 25.77
C ARG A 7 10.52 -17.85 25.45
N ARG A 8 9.71 -17.40 24.48
CA ARG A 8 9.62 -15.98 24.13
C ARG A 8 9.01 -15.15 25.25
N MET A 9 8.01 -15.67 25.96
CA MET A 9 7.44 -14.97 27.12
C MET A 9 8.47 -14.75 28.24
N ARG A 10 9.35 -15.74 28.50
CA ARG A 10 10.46 -15.58 29.45
C ARG A 10 11.45 -14.49 29.04
N GLU A 11 11.78 -14.44 27.75
CA GLU A 11 12.66 -13.41 27.19
C GLU A 11 12.03 -12.01 27.30
N ILE A 12 10.76 -11.87 26.91
CA ILE A 12 10.00 -10.61 27.04
C ILE A 12 9.97 -10.16 28.49
N LYS A 13 9.67 -11.07 29.43
CA LYS A 13 9.67 -10.76 30.87
C LYS A 13 11.03 -10.26 31.37
N ARG A 14 12.14 -10.82 30.87
CA ARG A 14 13.49 -10.36 31.20
C ARG A 14 13.74 -8.93 30.69
N ILE A 15 13.30 -8.62 29.47
CA ILE A 15 13.43 -7.28 28.87
C ILE A 15 12.60 -6.26 29.64
N ILE A 16 11.32 -6.57 29.92
CA ILE A 16 10.42 -5.71 30.69
C ILE A 16 11.03 -5.33 32.03
N ARG A 17 11.60 -6.31 32.75
CA ARG A 17 12.26 -6.05 34.04
C ARG A 17 13.57 -5.28 33.90
N LYS A 18 14.38 -5.59 32.89
CA LYS A 18 15.70 -4.96 32.68
C LYS A 18 15.57 -3.47 32.33
N TYR A 19 14.59 -3.11 31.52
CA TYR A 19 14.41 -1.74 31.01
C TYR A 19 13.17 -1.05 31.59
N GLU A 20 12.58 -1.62 32.64
CA GLU A 20 11.42 -1.06 33.35
C GLU A 20 10.27 -0.68 32.41
N CYS A 21 10.02 -1.51 31.40
CA CYS A 21 9.01 -1.21 30.39
C CYS A 21 7.60 -1.22 31.01
N ASP A 22 6.85 -0.16 30.78
CA ASP A 22 5.45 0.00 31.19
C ASP A 22 4.46 -0.15 30.02
N GLN A 23 4.99 -0.14 28.79
CA GLN A 23 4.23 -0.17 27.53
C GLN A 23 4.76 -1.26 26.60
N VAL A 24 3.87 -1.84 25.79
CA VAL A 24 4.24 -2.85 24.78
C VAL A 24 3.57 -2.53 23.44
N LEU A 25 4.38 -2.48 22.38
CA LEU A 25 3.92 -2.41 20.99
C LEU A 25 4.08 -3.78 20.31
N PHE A 26 2.96 -4.40 19.94
CA PHE A 26 2.96 -5.54 19.04
C PHE A 26 3.02 -5.06 17.59
N GLY A 27 4.12 -5.40 16.91
CA GLY A 27 4.26 -5.14 15.47
C GLY A 27 3.22 -5.86 14.61
N ALA A 28 2.55 -6.90 15.11
CA ALA A 28 1.38 -7.53 14.49
C ALA A 28 0.43 -8.04 15.58
N LEU A 29 -0.87 -7.82 15.43
CA LEU A 29 -1.89 -8.24 16.39
C LEU A 29 -1.90 -9.75 16.61
N ALA A 30 -2.02 -10.53 15.55
CA ALA A 30 -2.06 -11.99 15.64
C ALA A 30 -0.76 -12.62 15.10
N PRO A 31 -0.21 -13.65 15.78
CA PRO A 31 -0.71 -14.29 17.00
C PRO A 31 -0.20 -13.64 18.32
N LEU A 32 0.61 -12.58 18.27
CA LEU A 32 1.32 -12.06 19.45
C LEU A 32 0.42 -11.49 20.55
N GLY A 33 -0.74 -10.95 20.19
CA GLY A 33 -1.74 -10.47 21.12
C GLY A 33 -2.24 -11.54 22.09
N LEU A 34 -2.03 -12.83 21.84
CA LEU A 34 -2.29 -13.90 22.81
C LEU A 34 -1.48 -13.74 24.11
N LEU A 35 -0.34 -13.05 24.06
CA LEU A 35 0.49 -12.75 25.23
C LEU A 35 -0.05 -11.59 26.08
N SER A 36 -1.03 -10.82 25.58
CA SER A 36 -1.53 -9.59 26.21
C SER A 36 -1.96 -9.78 27.67
N LYS A 37 -2.68 -10.87 27.98
CA LYS A 37 -3.11 -11.19 29.36
C LYS A 37 -1.92 -11.37 30.31
N ALA A 38 -0.87 -12.06 29.86
CA ALA A 38 0.32 -12.29 30.66
C ALA A 38 1.10 -11.00 30.87
N LEU A 39 1.16 -10.13 29.86
CA LEU A 39 1.81 -8.82 29.94
C LEU A 39 1.09 -7.88 30.92
N LYS A 40 -0.25 -7.82 30.88
CA LYS A 40 -1.02 -7.05 31.87
C LYS A 40 -0.73 -7.51 33.31
N ARG A 41 -0.58 -8.82 33.55
CA ARG A 41 -0.19 -9.37 34.86
C ARG A 41 1.24 -9.03 35.28
N LEU A 42 2.10 -8.63 34.36
CA LEU A 42 3.46 -8.17 34.63
C LEU A 42 3.55 -6.66 34.90
N GLY A 43 2.41 -5.95 34.96
CA GLY A 43 2.38 -4.52 35.23
C GLY A 43 2.44 -3.64 33.97
N ILE A 44 2.35 -4.22 32.76
CA ILE A 44 2.22 -3.42 31.54
C ILE A 44 0.89 -2.69 31.56
N SER A 45 0.96 -1.36 31.54
CA SER A 45 -0.20 -0.47 31.66
C SER A 45 -0.89 -0.24 30.32
N ASN A 46 -0.12 -0.21 29.22
CA ASN A 46 -0.62 0.03 27.86
C ASN A 46 -0.05 -0.98 26.85
N ILE A 47 -0.93 -1.58 26.05
CA ILE A 47 -0.62 -2.53 24.99
C ILE A 47 -1.25 -2.04 23.70
N VAL A 48 -0.40 -1.68 22.74
CA VAL A 48 -0.78 -1.27 21.39
C VAL A 48 -0.47 -2.39 20.41
N ALA A 49 -1.35 -2.68 19.46
CA ALA A 49 -1.11 -3.67 18.41
C ALA A 49 -1.38 -3.11 17.01
N ILE A 50 -0.44 -3.32 16.10
CA ILE A 50 -0.56 -2.93 14.70
C ILE A 50 -1.20 -4.06 13.87
N THR A 51 -2.07 -3.71 12.92
CA THR A 51 -2.61 -4.66 11.92
C THR A 51 -2.12 -4.32 10.51
N HIS A 52 -2.06 -5.32 9.61
CA HIS A 52 -1.43 -5.21 8.27
C HIS A 52 -2.37 -5.50 7.10
N GLY A 53 -3.68 -5.54 7.36
CA GLY A 53 -4.74 -5.74 6.36
C GLY A 53 -4.98 -7.20 5.95
N HIS A 54 -4.01 -8.11 6.09
CA HIS A 54 -4.23 -9.53 5.84
C HIS A 54 -5.19 -10.15 6.85
N GLU A 55 -5.21 -9.59 8.06
CA GLU A 55 -6.09 -10.04 9.13
C GLU A 55 -7.57 -9.78 8.79
N ALA A 56 -7.88 -8.91 7.81
CA ALA A 56 -9.24 -8.71 7.31
C ALA A 56 -9.75 -9.94 6.55
N GLY A 57 -8.88 -10.64 5.82
CA GLY A 57 -9.20 -11.94 5.23
C GLY A 57 -9.37 -13.02 6.31
N TRP A 58 -8.55 -12.98 7.38
CA TRP A 58 -8.63 -13.93 8.49
C TRP A 58 -9.94 -13.81 9.28
N ALA A 59 -10.50 -12.60 9.37
CA ALA A 59 -11.81 -12.34 10.00
C ALA A 59 -12.97 -13.14 9.38
N LYS A 60 -12.82 -13.58 8.12
CA LYS A 60 -13.81 -14.37 7.38
C LYS A 60 -13.70 -15.88 7.64
N ILE A 61 -12.58 -16.37 8.20
CA ILE A 61 -12.36 -17.80 8.45
C ILE A 61 -12.62 -18.10 9.93
N PRO A 62 -13.56 -18.99 10.31
CA PRO A 62 -14.00 -19.16 11.70
C PRO A 62 -12.88 -19.38 12.73
N LEU A 63 -11.90 -20.24 12.42
CA LEU A 63 -10.78 -20.53 13.33
C LEU A 63 -9.83 -19.33 13.48
N LEU A 64 -9.51 -18.65 12.37
CA LEU A 64 -8.63 -17.47 12.40
C LEU A 64 -9.36 -16.27 13.03
N ARG A 65 -10.67 -16.16 12.83
CA ARG A 65 -11.54 -15.19 13.51
C ARG A 65 -11.50 -15.38 15.03
N LEU A 66 -11.55 -16.62 15.52
CA LEU A 66 -11.39 -16.92 16.94
C LEU A 66 -10.01 -16.50 17.45
N LEU A 67 -8.95 -16.83 16.70
CA LEU A 67 -7.58 -16.41 17.04
C LEU A 67 -7.46 -14.88 17.16
N LEU A 68 -7.98 -14.13 16.18
CA LEU A 68 -8.01 -12.66 16.21
C LEU A 68 -8.75 -12.13 17.44
N LYS A 69 -9.94 -12.67 17.74
CA LYS A 69 -10.74 -12.29 18.91
C LYS A 69 -9.97 -12.53 20.23
N LEU A 70 -9.26 -13.65 20.33
CA LEU A 70 -8.44 -13.96 21.51
C LEU A 70 -7.21 -13.05 21.60
N SER A 71 -6.54 -12.77 20.48
CA SER A 71 -5.39 -11.87 20.42
C SER A 71 -5.75 -10.43 20.79
N ALA A 72 -6.95 -9.97 20.41
CA ALA A 72 -7.42 -8.63 20.70
C ALA A 72 -7.87 -8.42 22.16
N LYS A 73 -8.23 -9.50 22.88
CA LYS A 73 -9.02 -9.43 24.12
C LYS A 73 -8.47 -8.50 25.21
N ASN A 74 -7.16 -8.41 25.38
CA ASN A 74 -6.52 -7.58 26.43
C ASN A 74 -5.55 -6.56 25.83
N VAL A 75 -5.76 -6.17 24.58
CA VAL A 75 -5.03 -5.09 23.91
C VAL A 75 -5.83 -3.80 24.10
N ASP A 76 -5.18 -2.72 24.52
CA ASP A 76 -5.85 -1.45 24.83
C ASP A 76 -6.12 -0.66 23.55
N VAL A 77 -5.14 -0.64 22.63
CA VAL A 77 -5.26 0.04 21.34
C VAL A 77 -4.93 -0.92 20.19
N ILE A 78 -5.83 -1.02 19.23
CA ILE A 78 -5.62 -1.78 18.00
C ILE A 78 -5.65 -0.80 16.84
N THR A 79 -4.57 -0.76 16.07
CA THR A 79 -4.52 0.11 14.89
C THR A 79 -5.11 -0.57 13.66
N TYR A 80 -5.68 0.22 12.75
CA TYR A 80 -6.16 -0.24 11.45
C TYR A 80 -5.65 0.67 10.34
N LEU A 81 -5.55 0.14 9.12
CA LEU A 81 -5.03 0.88 7.97
C LEU A 81 -6.13 1.72 7.32
N THR A 82 -7.26 1.09 7.05
CA THR A 82 -8.36 1.66 6.26
C THR A 82 -9.71 1.42 6.92
N GLN A 83 -10.69 2.26 6.63
CA GLN A 83 -12.07 2.04 7.03
C GLN A 83 -12.57 0.66 6.59
N TYR A 84 -12.18 0.19 5.40
CA TYR A 84 -12.44 -1.19 4.97
C TYR A 84 -11.92 -2.22 5.99
N THR A 85 -10.65 -2.11 6.41
CA THR A 85 -10.09 -3.04 7.41
C THR A 85 -10.77 -2.90 8.77
N LYS A 86 -11.11 -1.67 9.18
CA LYS A 86 -11.84 -1.40 10.43
C LYS A 86 -13.20 -2.10 10.45
N ASP A 87 -13.94 -2.07 9.35
CA ASP A 87 -15.27 -2.70 9.25
C ASP A 87 -15.19 -4.23 9.35
N GLN A 88 -14.08 -4.82 8.91
CA GLN A 88 -13.83 -6.26 9.08
C GLN A 88 -13.41 -6.62 10.52
N PHE A 89 -12.69 -5.74 11.21
CA PHE A 89 -12.20 -6.01 12.58
C PHE A 89 -13.15 -5.61 13.68
N SER A 90 -13.87 -4.49 13.55
CA SER A 90 -14.70 -3.93 14.61
C SER A 90 -15.71 -4.92 15.21
N PRO A 91 -16.34 -5.84 14.44
CA PRO A 91 -17.25 -6.83 15.01
C PRO A 91 -16.55 -7.92 15.85
N LEU A 92 -15.22 -8.00 15.78
CA LEU A 92 -14.40 -8.98 16.52
C LEU A 92 -13.92 -8.44 17.87
N LEU A 93 -13.91 -7.12 18.02
CA LEU A 93 -13.33 -6.46 19.17
C LEU A 93 -14.35 -6.35 20.30
N ASN A 94 -13.84 -6.33 21.53
CA ASN A 94 -14.67 -6.00 22.69
C ASN A 94 -14.72 -4.47 22.86
N SER A 95 -15.68 -3.99 23.65
CA SER A 95 -15.85 -2.55 23.93
C SER A 95 -14.68 -1.91 24.69
N LYS A 96 -13.68 -2.69 25.13
CA LYS A 96 -12.53 -2.20 25.89
C LYS A 96 -11.35 -1.78 25.01
N SER A 97 -11.25 -2.31 23.79
CA SER A 97 -10.16 -1.96 22.87
C SER A 97 -10.53 -0.72 22.05
N LYS A 98 -9.67 0.29 22.06
CA LYS A 98 -9.79 1.47 21.20
C LYS A 98 -9.26 1.15 19.80
N LEU A 99 -10.04 1.51 18.78
CA LEU A 99 -9.63 1.44 17.38
C LEU A 99 -9.08 2.78 16.93
N VAL A 100 -7.85 2.82 16.42
CA VAL A 100 -7.23 4.04 15.89
C VAL A 100 -6.66 3.80 14.49
N GLN A 101 -6.93 4.73 13.56
CA GLN A 101 -6.35 4.62 12.23
C GLN A 101 -4.86 4.96 12.29
N LEU A 102 -4.01 4.08 11.79
CA LEU A 102 -2.58 4.31 11.61
C LEU A 102 -2.19 3.82 10.22
N THR A 103 -2.30 4.71 9.23
CA THR A 103 -1.88 4.41 7.85
C THR A 103 -0.36 4.38 7.74
N PRO A 104 0.20 3.76 6.68
CA PRO A 104 1.58 4.01 6.30
C PRO A 104 1.83 5.50 6.08
N ALA A 105 3.09 5.90 6.22
CA ALA A 105 3.55 7.24 5.92
C ALA A 105 4.49 7.19 4.71
N VAL A 106 4.57 8.30 3.99
CA VAL A 106 5.53 8.53 2.90
C VAL A 106 6.40 9.70 3.28
N ASP A 107 7.69 9.62 2.96
CA ASP A 107 8.61 10.74 3.08
C ASP A 107 8.53 11.60 1.80
N PRO A 108 7.95 12.81 1.84
CA PRO A 108 7.85 13.67 0.66
C PRO A 108 9.19 14.27 0.24
N SER A 109 10.24 14.14 1.07
CA SER A 109 11.61 14.52 0.73
C SER A 109 12.35 13.42 -0.03
N GLN A 110 12.01 12.16 0.22
CA GLN A 110 12.51 11.03 -0.55
C GLN A 110 11.74 10.89 -1.88
N PHE A 111 10.41 10.95 -1.82
CA PHE A 111 9.52 10.83 -2.97
C PHE A 111 9.09 12.24 -3.41
N MET A 112 9.88 12.82 -4.30
CA MET A 112 9.65 14.17 -4.80
C MET A 112 9.73 14.24 -6.32
N PRO A 113 8.96 15.14 -6.96
CA PRO A 113 9.07 15.36 -8.38
C PRO A 113 10.45 15.94 -8.72
N VAL A 114 11.01 15.51 -9.84
CA VAL A 114 12.22 16.11 -10.41
C VAL A 114 11.85 17.08 -11.53
N GLY A 115 12.73 18.05 -11.80
CA GLY A 115 12.53 18.99 -12.91
C GLY A 115 12.56 18.28 -14.28
N ASN A 116 11.97 18.91 -15.29
CA ASN A 116 11.84 18.35 -16.64
C ASN A 116 13.16 17.87 -17.26
N ALA A 117 14.27 18.59 -17.04
CA ALA A 117 15.58 18.21 -17.54
C ALA A 117 16.09 16.89 -16.92
N GLU A 118 15.93 16.72 -15.61
CA GLU A 118 16.34 15.49 -14.92
C GLU A 118 15.40 14.33 -15.30
N LYS A 119 14.09 14.58 -15.40
CA LYS A 119 13.13 13.57 -15.89
C LYS A 119 13.48 13.10 -17.31
N ALA A 120 13.87 14.00 -18.20
CA ALA A 120 14.30 13.65 -19.56
C ALA A 120 15.59 12.81 -19.56
N LYS A 121 16.57 13.15 -18.70
CA LYS A 121 17.80 12.39 -18.51
C LYS A 121 17.52 10.99 -17.94
N LEU A 122 16.67 10.88 -16.93
CA LEU A 122 16.21 9.60 -16.38
C LEU A 122 15.54 8.76 -17.47
N LYS A 123 14.57 9.31 -18.21
CA LYS A 123 13.94 8.60 -19.32
C LYS A 123 14.96 8.11 -20.34
N LYS A 124 15.95 8.92 -20.70
CA LYS A 124 17.04 8.50 -21.61
C LYS A 124 17.84 7.31 -21.07
N ASN A 125 18.22 7.34 -19.79
CA ASN A 125 18.97 6.25 -19.16
C ASN A 125 18.23 4.91 -19.14
N TYR A 126 16.89 4.95 -19.23
CA TYR A 126 16.04 3.77 -19.30
C TYR A 126 15.52 3.47 -20.72
N ASP A 127 16.08 4.07 -21.78
CA ASP A 127 15.61 3.92 -23.17
C ASP A 127 14.12 4.30 -23.37
N LEU A 128 13.66 5.30 -22.61
CA LEU A 128 12.28 5.83 -22.61
C LEU A 128 12.22 7.25 -23.18
N ALA A 129 13.25 7.69 -23.90
CA ALA A 129 13.24 8.98 -24.58
C ALA A 129 12.01 9.10 -25.50
N ASP A 130 11.33 10.24 -25.45
CA ASP A 130 10.11 10.56 -26.23
C ASP A 130 8.90 9.63 -25.99
N LYS A 131 8.98 8.71 -25.02
CA LYS A 131 7.88 7.82 -24.66
C LYS A 131 6.97 8.45 -23.62
N PHE A 132 5.67 8.19 -23.80
CA PHE A 132 4.69 8.38 -22.73
C PHE A 132 4.67 7.13 -21.85
N VAL A 133 4.97 7.27 -20.57
CA VAL A 133 5.19 6.17 -19.64
C VAL A 133 3.97 5.98 -18.74
N LEU A 134 3.24 4.88 -18.94
CA LEU A 134 2.39 4.33 -17.90
C LEU A 134 3.27 3.53 -16.95
N LEU A 135 3.28 3.87 -15.67
CA LEU A 135 4.10 3.20 -14.67
C LEU A 135 3.23 2.30 -13.78
N GLY A 136 3.59 1.02 -13.69
CA GLY A 136 3.09 0.11 -12.68
C GLY A 136 4.22 -0.35 -11.77
N LEU A 137 4.17 0.03 -10.49
CA LEU A 137 5.20 -0.37 -9.50
C LEU A 137 4.56 -1.16 -8.36
N SER A 138 4.89 -2.44 -8.24
CA SER A 138 4.60 -3.25 -7.05
C SER A 138 5.24 -4.65 -7.14
N ARG A 139 5.17 -5.42 -6.05
CA ARG A 139 5.38 -6.88 -6.15
C ARG A 139 4.42 -7.48 -7.17
N LEU A 140 4.94 -8.25 -8.12
CA LEU A 140 4.14 -8.84 -9.20
C LEU A 140 3.27 -9.98 -8.68
N MET A 141 2.00 -9.67 -8.40
CA MET A 141 0.97 -10.62 -7.99
C MET A 141 -0.28 -10.44 -8.86
N PRO A 142 -1.07 -11.52 -9.12
CA PRO A 142 -2.22 -11.41 -10.01
C PRO A 142 -3.32 -10.44 -9.53
N ARG A 143 -3.36 -10.15 -8.22
CA ARG A 143 -4.27 -9.17 -7.61
C ARG A 143 -3.93 -7.71 -7.95
N LYS A 144 -2.71 -7.41 -8.41
CA LYS A 144 -2.24 -6.05 -8.73
C LYS A 144 -2.77 -5.53 -10.07
N GLY A 145 -3.30 -6.42 -10.91
CA GLY A 145 -4.07 -6.04 -12.10
C GLY A 145 -3.25 -5.57 -13.31
N PHE A 146 -1.92 -5.73 -13.32
CA PHE A 146 -1.09 -5.36 -14.47
C PHE A 146 -1.48 -6.07 -15.78
N ASP A 147 -2.09 -7.25 -15.69
CA ASP A 147 -2.65 -7.94 -16.85
C ASP A 147 -3.85 -7.20 -17.47
N SER A 148 -4.65 -6.47 -16.69
CA SER A 148 -5.72 -5.63 -17.22
C SER A 148 -5.17 -4.49 -18.05
N VAL A 149 -4.07 -3.87 -17.60
CA VAL A 149 -3.38 -2.78 -18.33
C VAL A 149 -2.81 -3.32 -19.65
N ILE A 150 -2.13 -4.47 -19.62
CA ILE A 150 -1.60 -5.11 -20.83
C ILE A 150 -2.73 -5.41 -21.84
N LYS A 151 -3.90 -5.84 -21.37
CA LYS A 151 -5.04 -6.18 -22.23
C LYS A 151 -5.65 -4.98 -22.96
N VAL A 152 -5.64 -3.79 -22.35
CA VAL A 152 -6.20 -2.58 -22.98
C VAL A 152 -5.17 -1.83 -23.83
N LEU A 153 -3.88 -2.15 -23.68
CA LEU A 153 -2.78 -1.48 -24.37
C LEU A 153 -2.92 -1.48 -25.91
N PRO A 154 -3.31 -2.57 -26.60
CA PRO A 154 -3.46 -2.55 -28.06
C PRO A 154 -4.46 -1.52 -28.58
N SER A 155 -5.54 -1.27 -27.83
CA SER A 155 -6.53 -0.26 -28.21
C SER A 155 -5.99 1.16 -28.03
N LEU A 156 -5.26 1.40 -26.94
CA LEU A 156 -4.63 2.70 -26.67
C LEU A 156 -3.54 3.04 -27.69
N LEU A 157 -2.79 2.03 -28.14
CA LEU A 157 -1.70 2.21 -29.10
C LEU A 157 -2.15 2.71 -30.48
N LYS A 158 -3.45 2.58 -30.81
CA LYS A 158 -4.01 3.11 -32.06
C LYS A 158 -3.91 4.64 -32.12
N ASP A 159 -4.16 5.29 -30.98
CA ASP A 159 -4.17 6.75 -30.87
C ASP A 159 -2.85 7.27 -30.27
N PHE A 160 -2.14 6.44 -29.50
CA PHE A 160 -0.91 6.81 -28.78
C PHE A 160 0.25 5.84 -29.09
N PRO A 161 0.85 5.90 -30.29
CA PRO A 161 1.89 4.94 -30.71
C PRO A 161 3.21 5.06 -29.93
N ASN A 162 3.45 6.18 -29.24
CA ASN A 162 4.63 6.37 -28.37
C ASN A 162 4.41 5.91 -26.92
N LEU A 163 3.24 5.31 -26.62
CA LEU A 163 2.92 4.78 -25.30
C LEU A 163 3.77 3.55 -24.96
N ILE A 164 4.27 3.50 -23.73
CA ILE A 164 4.94 2.35 -23.16
C ILE A 164 4.44 2.10 -21.74
N PHE A 165 4.20 0.83 -21.40
CA PHE A 165 3.87 0.40 -20.06
C PHE A 165 5.12 -0.16 -19.37
N VAL A 166 5.61 0.57 -18.37
CA VAL A 166 6.77 0.17 -17.56
C VAL A 166 6.28 -0.52 -16.30
N ILE A 167 6.71 -1.76 -16.10
CA ILE A 167 6.39 -2.57 -14.92
C ILE A 167 7.64 -2.74 -14.07
N ALA A 168 7.64 -2.13 -12.89
CA ALA A 168 8.71 -2.20 -11.91
C ALA A 168 8.30 -3.08 -10.70
N GLY A 169 9.21 -3.95 -10.29
CA GLY A 169 9.06 -4.93 -9.24
C GLY A 169 9.22 -6.37 -9.72
N GLY A 170 9.59 -7.25 -8.80
CA GLY A 170 9.64 -8.70 -9.01
C GLY A 170 8.45 -9.42 -8.35
N GLY A 171 8.19 -10.65 -8.76
CA GLY A 171 7.19 -11.49 -8.09
C GLY A 171 6.75 -12.71 -8.88
N PRO A 172 5.98 -13.61 -8.25
CA PRO A 172 5.57 -14.88 -8.84
C PRO A 172 4.74 -14.73 -10.13
N ASP A 173 4.09 -13.58 -10.34
CA ASP A 173 3.25 -13.36 -11.52
C ASP A 173 4.03 -12.95 -12.78
N GLN A 174 5.35 -12.70 -12.66
CA GLN A 174 6.18 -12.21 -13.77
C GLN A 174 6.10 -13.11 -15.00
N VAL A 175 6.25 -14.42 -14.85
CA VAL A 175 6.23 -15.39 -15.96
C VAL A 175 4.90 -15.33 -16.72
N ARG A 176 3.78 -15.21 -16.00
CA ARG A 176 2.45 -15.11 -16.62
C ARG A 176 2.29 -13.80 -17.40
N LEU A 177 2.75 -12.68 -16.82
CA LEU A 177 2.69 -11.36 -17.46
C LEU A 177 3.56 -11.31 -18.72
N THR A 178 4.80 -11.81 -18.67
CA THR A 178 5.67 -11.89 -19.86
C THR A 178 5.07 -12.75 -20.97
N LYS A 179 4.46 -13.89 -20.63
CA LYS A 179 3.72 -14.72 -21.60
C LYS A 179 2.51 -13.99 -22.19
N LEU A 180 1.82 -13.15 -21.41
CA LEU A 180 0.71 -12.34 -21.91
C LEU A 180 1.21 -11.29 -22.92
N VAL A 181 2.27 -10.55 -22.59
CA VAL A 181 2.90 -9.55 -23.47
C VAL A 181 3.31 -10.18 -24.81
N ARG A 182 3.98 -11.34 -24.77
CA ARG A 182 4.38 -12.06 -25.99
C ARG A 182 3.19 -12.49 -26.83
N ARG A 183 2.16 -13.08 -26.22
CA ARG A 183 0.95 -13.52 -26.93
C ARG A 183 0.19 -12.36 -27.59
N MET A 184 0.31 -11.16 -27.04
CA MET A 184 -0.34 -9.96 -27.55
C MET A 184 0.57 -9.13 -28.47
N ASN A 185 1.80 -9.60 -28.76
CA ASN A 185 2.80 -8.88 -29.57
C ASN A 185 3.13 -7.48 -29.04
N LEU A 186 3.23 -7.32 -27.71
CA LEU A 186 3.46 -6.02 -27.05
C LEU A 186 4.90 -5.85 -26.54
N ASN A 187 5.88 -6.60 -27.05
CA ASN A 187 7.25 -6.57 -26.50
C ASN A 187 7.90 -5.17 -26.59
N ASP A 188 7.56 -4.39 -27.60
CA ASP A 188 8.10 -3.03 -27.80
C ASP A 188 7.35 -1.95 -27.00
N HIS A 189 6.23 -2.33 -26.37
CA HIS A 189 5.35 -1.43 -25.62
C HIS A 189 5.21 -1.81 -24.14
N VAL A 190 5.91 -2.85 -23.68
CA VAL A 190 5.94 -3.23 -22.26
C VAL A 190 7.38 -3.50 -21.82
N LYS A 191 7.88 -2.70 -20.87
CA LYS A 191 9.24 -2.84 -20.31
C LYS A 191 9.17 -3.32 -18.86
N PHE A 192 9.77 -4.47 -18.56
CA PHE A 192 9.92 -4.94 -17.18
C PHE A 192 11.27 -4.49 -16.63
N LEU A 193 11.27 -3.75 -15.51
CA LEU A 193 12.51 -3.30 -14.85
C LEU A 193 13.01 -4.27 -13.78
N GLY A 194 12.20 -5.25 -13.39
CA GLY A 194 12.53 -6.17 -12.29
C GLY A 194 12.49 -5.48 -10.92
N SER A 195 13.09 -6.10 -9.91
CA SER A 195 13.12 -5.55 -8.54
C SER A 195 14.01 -4.31 -8.46
N ILE A 196 13.49 -3.23 -7.87
CA ILE A 196 14.17 -1.95 -7.72
C ILE A 196 14.63 -1.78 -6.25
N PRO A 197 15.89 -1.40 -6.00
CA PRO A 197 16.34 -1.03 -4.66
C PRO A 197 15.57 0.16 -4.10
N TYR A 198 15.38 0.21 -2.78
CA TYR A 198 14.56 1.25 -2.16
C TYR A 198 15.05 2.67 -2.44
N GLN A 199 16.37 2.88 -2.47
CA GLN A 199 16.97 4.18 -2.77
C GLN A 199 16.70 4.69 -4.19
N ASP A 200 16.45 3.79 -5.15
CA ASP A 200 16.24 4.13 -6.56
C ASP A 200 14.75 4.25 -6.92
N LEU A 201 13.84 3.98 -5.97
CA LEU A 201 12.40 3.99 -6.23
C LEU A 201 11.90 5.37 -6.67
N SER A 202 12.45 6.44 -6.10
CA SER A 202 12.05 7.81 -6.46
C SER A 202 12.30 8.11 -7.94
N ASP A 203 13.47 7.70 -8.45
CA ASP A 203 13.81 7.84 -9.87
C ASP A 203 12.84 7.06 -10.76
N VAL A 204 12.49 5.84 -10.35
CA VAL A 204 11.53 5.00 -11.10
C VAL A 204 10.13 5.60 -11.13
N TYR A 205 9.66 6.19 -10.01
CA TYR A 205 8.41 6.95 -10.03
C TYR A 205 8.49 8.14 -10.98
N ASN A 206 9.60 8.88 -10.97
CA ASN A 206 9.80 10.02 -11.87
C ASN A 206 9.89 9.66 -13.37
N LEU A 207 10.07 8.38 -13.74
CA LEU A 207 9.92 7.93 -15.13
C LEU A 207 8.47 8.04 -15.63
N GLY A 208 7.50 7.88 -14.73
CA GLY A 208 6.08 7.82 -15.06
C GLY A 208 5.50 9.15 -15.52
N ASP A 209 4.49 9.07 -16.38
CA ASP A 209 3.57 10.17 -16.68
C ASP A 209 2.18 9.92 -16.08
N VAL A 210 1.83 8.65 -15.86
CA VAL A 210 0.65 8.21 -15.10
C VAL A 210 1.04 6.96 -14.29
N PHE A 211 0.65 6.91 -13.03
CA PHE A 211 0.76 5.68 -12.24
C PHE A 211 -0.51 4.85 -12.37
N VAL A 212 -0.38 3.56 -12.69
CA VAL A 212 -1.52 2.66 -12.87
C VAL A 212 -1.28 1.31 -12.19
N MET A 213 -2.12 1.01 -11.21
CA MET A 213 -2.19 -0.31 -10.57
C MET A 213 -3.66 -0.63 -10.30
N PRO A 214 -4.39 -1.24 -11.25
CA PRO A 214 -5.82 -1.51 -11.12
C PRO A 214 -6.02 -2.78 -10.28
N CYS A 215 -5.60 -2.72 -9.02
CA CYS A 215 -5.68 -3.85 -8.11
C CYS A 215 -7.14 -4.28 -7.88
N ARG A 216 -7.37 -5.58 -7.78
CA ARG A 216 -8.71 -6.17 -7.68
C ARG A 216 -8.78 -7.16 -6.53
N SER A 217 -9.93 -7.25 -5.90
CA SER A 217 -10.19 -8.25 -4.87
C SER A 217 -10.36 -9.62 -5.54
N ARG A 218 -9.73 -10.64 -4.98
CA ARG A 218 -9.77 -12.03 -5.46
C ARG A 218 -10.23 -12.96 -4.34
N PHE A 219 -10.68 -14.15 -4.74
CA PHE A 219 -11.12 -15.22 -3.83
C PHE A 219 -12.15 -14.74 -2.80
N ALA A 220 -13.25 -14.12 -3.27
CA ALA A 220 -14.31 -13.55 -2.41
C ALA A 220 -13.78 -12.55 -1.36
N GLY A 221 -12.74 -11.79 -1.72
CA GLY A 221 -12.12 -10.79 -0.86
C GLY A 221 -11.27 -11.39 0.27
N LEU A 222 -10.69 -12.57 0.05
CA LEU A 222 -9.60 -13.13 0.86
C LEU A 222 -8.23 -12.59 0.41
N ASP A 223 -8.12 -12.18 -0.86
CA ASP A 223 -6.90 -11.62 -1.46
C ASP A 223 -7.21 -10.21 -1.95
N ILE A 224 -6.88 -9.20 -1.13
CA ILE A 224 -7.21 -7.78 -1.32
C ILE A 224 -5.96 -6.93 -1.35
N GLU A 225 -6.08 -5.66 -1.76
CA GLU A 225 -5.05 -4.65 -1.45
C GLU A 225 -5.29 -4.11 -0.04
N GLY A 226 -4.26 -4.15 0.82
CA GLY A 226 -4.39 -3.70 2.20
C GLY A 226 -4.54 -2.18 2.32
N PHE A 227 -3.58 -1.44 1.78
CA PHE A 227 -3.59 0.03 1.71
C PHE A 227 -3.03 0.49 0.37
N GLY A 228 -1.84 -0.01 0.00
CA GLY A 228 -1.18 0.34 -1.26
C GLY A 228 -0.33 1.59 -1.12
N ILE A 229 0.77 1.52 -0.34
CA ILE A 229 1.70 2.65 -0.15
C ILE A 229 2.25 3.20 -1.48
N VAL A 230 2.34 2.36 -2.51
CA VAL A 230 2.78 2.75 -3.85
C VAL A 230 1.92 3.85 -4.49
N TYR A 231 0.64 3.94 -4.12
CA TYR A 231 -0.22 5.05 -4.57
C TYR A 231 0.18 6.37 -3.93
N LEU A 232 0.54 6.36 -2.65
CA LEU A 232 1.00 7.55 -1.94
C LEU A 232 2.39 7.98 -2.43
N GLU A 233 3.29 7.04 -2.70
CA GLU A 233 4.62 7.31 -3.26
C GLU A 233 4.51 7.91 -4.68
N ALA A 234 3.60 7.38 -5.51
CA ALA A 234 3.28 7.95 -6.82
C ALA A 234 2.68 9.37 -6.71
N ALA A 235 1.69 9.57 -5.83
CA ALA A 235 1.10 10.89 -5.61
C ALA A 235 2.13 11.89 -5.06
N ALA A 236 3.04 11.47 -4.18
CA ALA A 236 4.11 12.30 -3.66
C ALA A 236 5.04 12.81 -4.78
N THR A 237 5.29 12.00 -5.80
CA THR A 237 6.07 12.36 -7.00
C THR A 237 5.26 13.08 -8.09
N GLN A 238 4.05 13.56 -7.76
CA GLN A 238 3.14 14.25 -8.67
C GLN A 238 2.65 13.42 -9.86
N LEU A 239 2.59 12.10 -9.72
CA LEU A 239 1.91 11.27 -10.72
C LEU A 239 0.39 11.28 -10.50
N PRO A 240 -0.43 11.48 -11.55
CA PRO A 240 -1.83 11.11 -11.47
C PRO A 240 -1.96 9.60 -11.24
N VAL A 241 -2.85 9.20 -10.34
CA VAL A 241 -2.97 7.80 -9.88
C VAL A 241 -4.26 7.15 -10.38
N LEU A 242 -4.13 6.03 -11.09
CA LEU A 242 -5.23 5.11 -11.39
C LEU A 242 -5.14 3.89 -10.45
N ALA A 243 -5.96 3.89 -9.41
CA ALA A 243 -5.98 2.85 -8.39
C ALA A 243 -7.16 1.90 -8.59
N GLY A 244 -6.95 0.62 -8.31
CA GLY A 244 -8.04 -0.34 -8.40
C GLY A 244 -9.03 -0.27 -7.24
N ASN A 245 -10.30 -0.62 -7.49
CA ASN A 245 -11.33 -0.68 -6.45
C ASN A 245 -11.23 -1.98 -5.61
N SER A 246 -10.21 -2.10 -4.77
CA SER A 246 -9.96 -3.29 -3.94
C SER A 246 -9.47 -2.94 -2.54
N GLY A 247 -10.16 -3.45 -1.53
CA GLY A 247 -9.76 -3.31 -0.12
C GLY A 247 -9.48 -1.85 0.25
N GLY A 248 -8.30 -1.57 0.80
CA GLY A 248 -7.91 -0.23 1.21
C GLY A 248 -7.34 0.67 0.11
N ALA A 249 -7.19 0.19 -1.12
CA ALA A 249 -6.71 1.02 -2.23
C ALA A 249 -7.61 2.24 -2.50
N VAL A 250 -8.91 2.12 -2.21
CA VAL A 250 -9.90 3.17 -2.40
C VAL A 250 -9.66 4.41 -1.52
N GLU A 251 -8.96 4.23 -0.39
CA GLU A 251 -8.63 5.33 0.53
C GLU A 251 -7.29 6.00 0.18
N ALA A 252 -6.56 5.48 -0.80
CA ALA A 252 -5.27 6.01 -1.24
C ALA A 252 -5.38 7.00 -2.42
N VAL A 253 -6.59 7.27 -2.91
CA VAL A 253 -6.88 8.18 -4.02
C VAL A 253 -8.19 8.92 -3.73
N ILE A 254 -8.25 10.21 -4.04
CA ILE A 254 -9.51 10.99 -4.07
C ILE A 254 -9.96 11.06 -5.53
N PRO A 255 -11.01 10.33 -5.94
CA PRO A 255 -11.51 10.32 -7.31
C PRO A 255 -11.86 11.73 -7.81
N GLY A 256 -11.50 12.04 -9.06
CA GLY A 256 -11.71 13.37 -9.64
C GLY A 256 -10.77 14.47 -9.13
N VAL A 257 -9.90 14.18 -8.15
CA VAL A 257 -9.03 15.18 -7.52
C VAL A 257 -7.56 14.80 -7.61
N THR A 258 -7.18 13.60 -7.15
CA THR A 258 -5.78 13.13 -7.17
C THR A 258 -5.54 12.01 -8.18
N GLY A 259 -6.61 11.56 -8.86
CA GLY A 259 -6.62 10.33 -9.62
C GLY A 259 -8.04 9.78 -9.78
N GLU A 260 -8.13 8.52 -10.20
CA GLU A 260 -9.41 7.82 -10.37
C GLU A 260 -9.35 6.40 -9.84
N LEU A 261 -10.52 5.88 -9.46
CA LEU A 261 -10.72 4.47 -9.20
C LEU A 261 -11.10 3.73 -10.49
N VAL A 262 -10.38 2.65 -10.77
CA VAL A 262 -10.53 1.88 -12.01
C VAL A 262 -10.84 0.42 -11.76
N ASP A 263 -11.62 -0.15 -12.67
CA ASP A 263 -11.90 -1.57 -12.80
C ASP A 263 -11.79 -2.00 -14.28
N SER A 264 -12.24 -3.22 -14.62
CA SER A 264 -12.17 -3.68 -16.00
C SER A 264 -13.03 -2.90 -16.99
N ASN A 265 -14.04 -2.16 -16.52
CA ASN A 265 -15.03 -1.50 -17.36
C ASN A 265 -14.59 -0.09 -17.75
N ASN A 266 -13.92 0.64 -16.85
CA ASN A 266 -13.50 2.02 -17.08
C ASN A 266 -11.98 2.21 -17.28
N LEU A 267 -11.14 1.19 -17.05
CA LEU A 267 -9.68 1.32 -17.14
C LEU A 267 -9.19 1.93 -18.46
N PHE A 268 -9.75 1.48 -19.59
CA PHE A 268 -9.40 2.05 -20.90
C PHE A 268 -9.75 3.54 -20.97
N ALA A 269 -10.96 3.91 -20.56
CA ALA A 269 -11.45 5.28 -20.65
C ALA A 269 -10.63 6.24 -19.77
N GLU A 270 -10.29 5.83 -18.55
CA GLU A 270 -9.49 6.67 -17.64
C GLU A 270 -8.03 6.80 -18.07
N ILE A 271 -7.41 5.73 -18.59
CA ILE A 271 -6.07 5.83 -19.17
C ILE A 271 -6.11 6.76 -20.40
N HIS A 272 -7.08 6.60 -21.29
CA HIS A 272 -7.23 7.42 -22.48
C HIS A 272 -7.43 8.91 -22.11
N LYS A 273 -8.28 9.21 -21.13
CA LYS A 273 -8.52 10.56 -20.62
C LYS A 273 -7.23 11.21 -20.13
N LEU A 274 -6.44 10.47 -19.33
CA LEU A 274 -5.15 10.96 -18.84
C LEU A 274 -4.10 11.07 -19.94
N LEU A 275 -4.10 10.22 -20.97
CA LEU A 275 -3.21 10.38 -22.13
C LEU A 275 -3.52 11.66 -22.92
N SER A 276 -4.81 11.97 -23.06
CA SER A 276 -5.31 13.05 -23.91
C SER A 276 -5.19 14.45 -23.29
N SER A 277 -5.06 14.56 -21.96
CA SER A 277 -5.07 15.86 -21.27
C SER A 277 -3.86 16.04 -20.37
N GLN A 278 -2.93 16.89 -20.78
CA GLN A 278 -1.80 17.29 -19.94
C GLN A 278 -2.25 18.06 -18.70
N GLN A 279 -3.19 19.00 -18.87
CA GLN A 279 -3.72 19.79 -17.75
C GLN A 279 -4.28 18.89 -16.65
N LEU A 280 -5.07 17.87 -17.02
CA LEU A 280 -5.64 16.96 -16.03
C LEU A 280 -4.57 16.17 -15.26
N ARG A 281 -3.50 15.75 -15.94
CA ARG A 281 -2.37 15.07 -15.27
C ARG A 281 -1.69 15.99 -14.28
N GLU A 282 -1.47 17.24 -14.64
CA GLU A 282 -0.85 18.25 -13.77
C GLU A 282 -1.74 18.57 -12.57
N ASP A 283 -3.04 18.76 -12.78
CA ASP A 283 -4.02 19.01 -11.72
C ASP A 283 -4.04 17.85 -10.71
N TYR A 284 -4.16 16.61 -11.20
CA TYR A 284 -4.18 15.41 -10.35
C TYR A 284 -2.85 15.21 -9.62
N GLY A 285 -1.72 15.41 -10.32
CA GLY A 285 -0.39 15.28 -9.73
C GLY A 285 -0.14 16.29 -8.62
N GLN A 286 -0.48 17.56 -8.85
CA GLN A 286 -0.30 18.63 -7.88
C GLN A 286 -1.23 18.45 -6.66
N ALA A 287 -2.50 18.13 -6.89
CA ALA A 287 -3.45 17.85 -5.82
C ALA A 287 -3.03 16.61 -5.01
N GLY A 288 -2.57 15.56 -5.69
CA GLY A 288 -2.03 14.34 -5.07
C GLY A 288 -0.88 14.64 -4.12
N ARG A 289 0.15 15.35 -4.57
CA ARG A 289 1.30 15.71 -3.71
C ARG A 289 0.88 16.54 -2.51
N ASN A 290 0.02 17.54 -2.70
CA ASN A 290 -0.48 18.38 -1.62
C ASN A 290 -1.22 17.54 -0.56
N TRP A 291 -2.07 16.63 -1.01
CA TRP A 291 -2.81 15.73 -0.14
C TRP A 291 -1.89 14.81 0.67
N ILE A 292 -0.83 14.25 0.05
CA ILE A 292 0.16 13.41 0.74
C ILE A 292 0.90 14.19 1.82
N ILE A 293 1.40 15.38 1.51
CA ILE A 293 2.15 16.22 2.47
C ILE A 293 1.29 16.54 3.69
N GLN A 294 0.01 16.86 3.48
CA GLN A 294 -0.91 17.23 4.55
C GLN A 294 -1.36 16.03 5.42
N ASN A 295 -1.54 14.85 4.81
CA ASN A 295 -2.26 13.75 5.47
C ASN A 295 -1.41 12.52 5.78
N PHE A 296 -0.25 12.34 5.15
CA PHE A 296 0.54 11.09 5.20
C PHE A 296 2.02 11.29 5.54
N SER A 297 2.37 12.42 6.16
CA SER A 297 3.75 12.67 6.57
C SER A 297 4.20 11.71 7.68
N ILE A 298 5.49 11.33 7.63
CA ILE A 298 6.11 10.50 8.66
C ILE A 298 6.00 11.15 10.03
N SER A 299 6.19 12.46 10.13
CA SER A 299 6.08 13.20 11.38
C SER A 299 4.70 13.04 12.02
N ALA A 300 3.62 13.25 11.25
CA ALA A 300 2.26 13.14 11.76
C ALA A 300 1.88 11.71 12.19
N ARG A 301 2.30 10.69 11.43
CA ARG A 301 2.06 9.29 11.78
C ARG A 301 2.93 8.83 12.95
N GLY A 302 4.16 9.32 13.04
CA GLY A 302 5.06 9.12 14.18
C GLY A 302 4.50 9.73 15.46
N GLU A 303 3.96 10.95 15.39
CA GLU A 303 3.28 11.60 16.50
C GLU A 303 2.00 10.86 16.92
N THR A 304 1.21 10.40 15.95
CA THR A 304 0.06 9.53 16.23
C THR A 304 0.50 8.30 17.00
N LEU A 305 1.51 7.56 16.54
CA LEU A 305 2.01 6.37 17.22
C LEU A 305 2.56 6.69 18.62
N ARG A 306 3.30 7.79 18.77
CA ARG A 306 3.80 8.27 20.07
C ARG A 306 2.65 8.53 21.05
N ASN A 307 1.62 9.26 20.61
CA ASN A 307 0.43 9.54 21.42
C ASN A 307 -0.32 8.27 21.83
N LEU A 308 -0.31 7.21 21.01
CA LEU A 308 -0.91 5.92 21.36
C LEU A 308 -0.12 5.16 22.42
N LEU A 309 1.21 5.31 22.43
CA LEU A 309 2.07 4.69 23.43
C LEU A 309 2.00 5.45 24.76
N GLU A 310 2.05 6.78 24.72
CA GLU A 310 2.04 7.65 25.90
C GLU A 310 0.67 7.73 26.60
N GLN A 311 -0.43 7.34 25.93
CA GLN A 311 -1.75 7.23 26.56
C GLN A 311 -1.74 6.17 27.67
N ARG A 312 -1.68 6.64 28.93
CA ARG A 312 -1.90 5.78 30.10
C ARG A 312 -3.37 5.33 30.11
N SER A 313 -3.61 4.02 30.08
CA SER A 313 -4.93 3.49 30.43
C SER A 313 -5.24 3.88 31.87
N LYS A 314 -6.36 4.60 32.07
CA LYS A 314 -6.89 4.91 33.41
C LYS A 314 -7.32 3.65 34.14
#